data_AF-A0A8S0S7J7-F1
#
_entry.id   AF-A0A8S0S7J7-F1
#
_cell.length_a   1.000
_cell.length_b   1.000
_cell.length_c   1.000
_cell.angle_alpha   90.00
_cell.angle_beta   90.00
_cell.angle_gamma   90.00
#
_symmetry.space_group_name_H-M   'P 1'
#
loop_
_entity.id
_entity.type
_entity.pdbx_description
1 polymer ?
#
loop_
_entity_poly.entity_id
_entity_poly.type
_entity_poly.pdbx_seq_one_letter_code
_entity_poly.pdbx_strand_id
1 'polypeptide(L)'
;MAAALANKASALEITGTLFRISFKFFRNSSTTSSTASPAAASSGAKKSKRKKKNLFEVIQFLPNWGIGYHMAKIHWTGVSYQITKINLYKDGRHGKAWGIVHKDG
;
A
#
# COMPACT_ATOMS: atom_id res chain seq x y z
N MET A 1 4.75 -33.63 -50.27
CA MET A 1 3.69 -32.59 -50.20
C MET A 1 4.38 -31.30 -49.77
N ALA A 2 4.41 -30.29 -50.63
CA ALA A 2 5.18 -29.05 -50.47
C ALA A 2 4.26 -27.84 -50.23
N ALA A 3 4.68 -26.92 -49.37
CA ALA A 3 4.40 -25.45 -49.32
C ALA A 3 5.19 -24.92 -48.08
N ALA A 4 6.21 -24.03 -48.15
CA ALA A 4 6.27 -22.62 -48.56
C ALA A 4 5.24 -21.74 -47.81
N LEU A 5 5.49 -20.54 -47.28
CA LEU A 5 6.65 -19.69 -46.97
C LEU A 5 6.07 -18.47 -46.19
N ALA A 6 6.92 -17.83 -45.37
CA ALA A 6 6.97 -16.39 -45.07
C ALA A 6 5.88 -15.67 -44.23
N ASN A 7 6.37 -15.11 -43.12
CA ASN A 7 6.33 -13.70 -42.70
C ASN A 7 5.07 -12.86 -42.93
N LYS A 8 4.50 -12.39 -41.81
CA LYS A 8 4.00 -11.02 -41.69
C LYS A 8 4.63 -10.35 -40.47
N ALA A 9 5.61 -9.50 -40.75
CA ALA A 9 5.87 -8.32 -39.94
C ALA A 9 4.79 -7.28 -40.27
N SER A 10 4.26 -6.60 -39.26
CA SER A 10 3.71 -5.25 -39.41
C SER A 10 4.36 -4.37 -38.36
N ALA A 11 5.25 -3.51 -38.86
CA ALA A 11 5.77 -2.30 -38.22
C ALA A 11 4.61 -1.50 -37.60
N LEU A 12 4.71 -1.10 -36.32
CA LEU A 12 5.28 0.16 -35.84
C LEU A 12 4.23 1.29 -35.82
N GLU A 13 4.30 2.10 -34.76
CA GLU A 13 3.67 3.41 -34.56
C GLU A 13 2.24 3.43 -33.99
N ILE A 14 2.12 3.78 -32.70
CA ILE A 14 1.38 4.98 -32.24
C ILE A 14 1.98 5.42 -30.89
N THR A 15 2.95 6.31 -31.03
CA THR A 15 3.25 7.49 -30.23
C THR A 15 2.12 7.98 -29.30
N GLY A 16 2.47 8.17 -28.02
CA GLY A 16 2.09 9.36 -27.26
C GLY A 16 0.77 9.33 -26.50
N THR A 17 0.82 9.05 -25.19
CA THR A 17 0.03 9.80 -24.19
C THR A 17 0.64 9.55 -22.80
N LEU A 18 1.67 10.30 -22.41
CA LEU A 18 1.55 11.50 -21.56
C LEU A 18 0.65 11.29 -20.33
N PHE A 19 1.33 11.07 -19.20
CA PHE A 19 0.99 11.57 -17.87
C PHE A 19 -0.23 12.50 -17.84
N ARG A 20 -1.37 12.01 -17.35
CA ARG A 20 -2.39 12.86 -16.73
C ARG A 20 -2.77 12.31 -15.37
N ILE A 21 -1.89 12.61 -14.43
CA ILE A 21 -2.18 12.71 -13.01
C ILE A 21 -3.36 13.68 -12.85
N SER A 22 -4.51 13.21 -12.38
CA SER A 22 -5.62 14.07 -11.96
C SER A 22 -5.80 13.94 -10.45
N PHE A 23 -5.09 14.80 -9.72
CA PHE A 23 -5.41 15.11 -8.32
C PHE A 23 -6.73 15.91 -8.30
N LYS A 24 -7.85 15.27 -7.95
CA LYS A 24 -9.08 16.01 -7.61
C LYS A 24 -9.10 16.27 -6.11
N PHE A 25 -8.47 17.36 -5.70
CA PHE A 25 -8.55 17.93 -4.36
C PHE A 25 -9.34 19.25 -4.41
N PHE A 26 -10.52 19.29 -3.75
CA PHE A 26 -11.26 20.46 -3.22
C PHE A 26 -11.79 21.49 -4.24
N ARG A 27 -12.91 22.23 -4.09
CA ARG A 27 -13.92 22.56 -3.06
C ARG A 27 -15.04 23.32 -3.82
N ASN A 28 -16.31 23.26 -3.40
CA ASN A 28 -17.18 24.42 -3.08
C ASN A 28 -18.68 24.08 -3.18
N SER A 29 -19.31 23.78 -2.03
CA SER A 29 -20.77 23.84 -1.88
C SER A 29 -21.09 25.07 -1.04
N SER A 30 -21.62 26.10 -1.69
CA SER A 30 -22.23 27.25 -1.02
C SER A 30 -23.71 26.93 -0.78
N THR A 31 -24.13 26.86 0.48
CA THR A 31 -25.55 26.93 0.83
C THR A 31 -25.69 27.91 2.00
N THR A 32 -26.48 28.95 1.75
CA THR A 32 -26.69 30.10 2.63
C THR A 32 -27.66 29.76 3.77
N SER A 33 -27.42 30.42 4.89
CA SER A 33 -28.00 30.36 6.23
C SER A 33 -29.51 30.15 6.42
N SER A 34 -29.87 29.39 7.46
CA SER A 34 -30.94 29.75 8.40
C SER A 34 -30.69 29.23 9.82
N THR A 35 -31.20 30.00 10.77
CA THR A 35 -30.99 30.03 12.22
C THR A 35 -31.46 28.80 13.00
N ALA A 36 -30.64 28.31 13.94
CA ALA A 36 -31.03 27.92 15.30
C ALA A 36 -29.78 27.51 16.10
N SER A 37 -29.58 28.13 17.26
CA SER A 37 -28.63 27.67 18.27
C SER A 37 -29.27 26.53 19.07
N PRO A 38 -28.64 25.34 19.12
CA PRO A 38 -28.65 24.56 20.34
C PRO A 38 -27.23 24.42 20.87
N ALA A 39 -27.13 24.58 22.19
CA ALA A 39 -25.93 24.49 23.00
C ALA A 39 -24.98 23.37 22.54
N ALA A 40 -23.72 23.75 22.33
CA ALA A 40 -22.63 22.85 22.05
C ALA A 40 -22.41 21.90 23.24
N ALA A 41 -23.03 20.72 23.20
CA ALA A 41 -22.50 19.56 23.88
C ALA A 41 -21.22 19.17 23.13
N SER A 42 -20.08 19.72 23.53
CA SER A 42 -18.76 19.29 23.13
C SER A 42 -18.49 17.89 23.71
N SER A 43 -19.14 16.88 23.12
CA SER A 43 -18.73 15.51 23.31
C SER A 43 -17.36 15.35 22.67
N GLY A 44 -16.32 15.52 23.49
CA GLY A 44 -14.94 15.29 23.09
C GLY A 44 -14.86 13.92 22.45
N ALA A 45 -14.69 13.89 21.13
CA ALA A 45 -14.51 12.67 20.37
C ALA A 45 -13.24 12.00 20.89
N LYS A 46 -13.42 11.03 21.80
CA LYS A 46 -12.34 10.15 22.26
C LYS A 46 -11.75 9.51 21.01
N LYS A 47 -10.57 9.98 20.56
CA LYS A 47 -9.81 9.33 19.50
C LYS A 47 -9.68 7.87 19.90
N SER A 48 -10.36 6.98 19.19
CA SER A 48 -10.26 5.56 19.49
C SER A 48 -8.80 5.17 19.29
N LYS A 49 -8.22 4.55 20.31
CA LYS A 49 -6.83 4.13 20.29
C LYS A 49 -6.71 3.06 19.18
N ARG A 50 -6.16 3.43 18.03
CA ARG A 50 -5.98 2.51 16.90
C ARG A 50 -5.13 1.32 17.36
N LYS A 51 -5.64 0.12 17.12
CA LYS A 51 -4.91 -1.12 17.41
C LYS A 51 -3.70 -1.20 16.46
N LYS A 52 -2.55 -1.59 17.00
CA LYS A 52 -1.33 -1.80 16.21
C LYS A 52 -1.52 -3.07 15.37
N LYS A 53 -1.10 -3.03 14.12
CA LYS A 53 -1.12 -4.19 13.21
C LYS A 53 0.05 -5.11 13.47
N ASN A 54 -0.10 -6.39 13.12
CA ASN A 54 0.99 -7.37 13.11
C ASN A 54 1.84 -7.23 11.82
N LEU A 55 3.07 -7.76 11.81
CA LEU A 55 3.93 -7.87 10.62
C LEU A 55 3.20 -8.55 9.46
N PHE A 56 2.53 -9.68 9.71
CA PHE A 56 1.83 -10.45 8.67
C PHE A 56 0.69 -9.66 8.01
N GLU A 57 -0.02 -8.85 8.80
CA GLU A 57 -1.07 -7.95 8.29
C GLU A 57 -0.51 -6.80 7.46
N VAL A 58 0.76 -6.44 7.64
CA VAL A 58 1.43 -5.42 6.82
C VAL A 58 1.92 -6.05 5.52
N ILE A 59 2.62 -7.19 5.61
CA ILE A 59 3.29 -7.80 4.47
C ILE A 59 2.32 -8.54 3.52
N GLN A 60 1.12 -8.90 3.96
CA GLN A 60 0.08 -9.43 3.05
C GLN A 60 -0.28 -8.44 1.95
N PHE A 61 -0.05 -7.13 2.16
CA PHE A 61 -0.30 -6.10 1.16
C PHE A 61 0.85 -5.94 0.18
N LEU A 62 2.00 -6.56 0.44
CA LEU A 62 3.15 -6.53 -0.44
C LEU A 62 3.13 -7.75 -1.37
N PRO A 63 3.64 -7.62 -2.60
CA PRO A 63 3.83 -8.75 -3.48
C PRO A 63 4.76 -9.78 -2.83
N ASN A 64 4.51 -11.06 -3.08
CA ASN A 64 5.28 -12.18 -2.51
C ASN A 64 5.43 -12.11 -0.98
N TRP A 65 4.40 -11.60 -0.27
CA TRP A 65 4.40 -11.46 1.19
C TRP A 65 5.56 -10.62 1.75
N GLY A 66 6.10 -9.68 0.96
CA GLY A 66 7.16 -8.79 1.40
C GLY A 66 8.54 -9.44 1.54
N ILE A 67 8.75 -10.62 0.94
CA ILE A 67 10.09 -11.23 0.85
C ILE A 67 11.02 -10.28 0.06
N GLY A 68 12.21 -10.02 0.61
CA GLY A 68 13.22 -9.11 0.06
C GLY A 68 13.13 -7.67 0.58
N TYR A 69 12.06 -7.30 1.28
CA TYR A 69 11.89 -5.94 1.82
C TYR A 69 12.47 -5.80 3.23
N HIS A 70 12.90 -4.58 3.55
CA HIS A 70 13.35 -4.19 4.89
C HIS A 70 12.18 -3.74 5.74
N MET A 71 12.11 -4.29 6.95
CA MET A 71 11.10 -3.98 7.96
C MET A 71 11.80 -3.63 9.26
N ALA A 72 11.41 -2.53 9.88
CA ALA A 72 11.89 -2.11 11.17
C ALA A 72 10.72 -1.76 12.07
N LYS A 73 10.90 -1.98 13.37
CA LYS A 73 9.94 -1.50 14.36
C LYS A 73 10.13 0.01 14.51
N ILE A 74 9.03 0.75 14.66
CA ILE A 74 9.04 2.22 14.67
C ILE A 74 10.00 2.84 15.70
N HIS A 75 10.25 2.17 16.84
CA HIS A 75 11.17 2.66 17.88
C HIS A 75 12.58 2.07 17.81
N TRP A 76 12.89 1.27 16.80
CA TRP A 76 14.26 0.78 16.59
C TRP A 76 14.99 1.78 15.70
N THR A 77 16.18 2.19 16.12
CA THR A 77 17.04 3.12 15.38
C THR A 77 18.26 2.36 14.86
N GLY A 78 18.58 2.53 13.58
CA GLY A 78 19.76 1.93 12.96
C GLY A 78 19.70 0.41 12.79
N VAL A 79 18.52 -0.22 12.91
CA VAL A 79 18.36 -1.66 12.70
C VAL A 79 17.10 -1.93 11.89
N SER A 80 17.27 -2.58 10.73
CA SER A 80 16.19 -3.11 9.91
C SER A 80 16.42 -4.60 9.67
N TYR A 81 15.34 -5.34 9.41
CA TYR A 81 15.43 -6.76 9.06
C TYR A 81 14.87 -6.95 7.66
N GLN A 82 15.62 -7.65 6.80
CA GLN A 82 15.14 -8.06 5.50
C GLN A 82 14.45 -9.41 5.60
N ILE A 83 13.22 -9.52 5.13
CA ILE A 83 12.47 -10.78 5.15
C ILE A 83 13.04 -11.72 4.07
N THR A 84 13.42 -12.95 4.45
CA THR A 84 13.92 -13.96 3.49
C THR A 84 12.96 -15.12 3.32
N LYS A 85 12.33 -15.57 4.40
CA LYS A 85 11.41 -16.70 4.39
C LYS A 85 10.27 -16.47 5.37
N ILE A 86 9.09 -16.91 4.98
CA ILE A 86 7.89 -16.86 5.81
C ILE A 86 7.26 -18.25 5.88
N ASN A 87 6.75 -18.62 7.04
CA ASN A 87 5.89 -19.78 7.24
C ASN A 87 4.61 -19.35 7.95
N LEU A 88 3.49 -19.39 7.25
CA LEU A 88 2.20 -18.95 7.76
C LEU A 88 1.43 -20.09 8.40
N TYR A 89 0.62 -19.76 9.39
CA TYR A 89 -0.42 -20.65 9.88
C TYR A 89 -1.65 -20.57 8.98
N LYS A 90 -2.66 -21.41 9.26
CA LYS A 90 -3.84 -21.60 8.41
C LYS A 90 -4.62 -20.29 8.14
N ASP A 91 -4.61 -19.36 9.09
CA ASP A 91 -5.36 -18.11 9.00
C ASP A 91 -4.63 -17.01 8.20
N GLY A 92 -3.35 -17.21 7.85
CA GLY A 92 -2.51 -16.23 7.14
C GLY A 92 -2.14 -14.97 7.95
N ARG A 93 -2.74 -14.74 9.11
CA ARG A 93 -2.49 -13.58 9.99
C ARG A 93 -1.34 -13.76 10.97
N HIS A 94 -0.91 -15.00 11.15
CA HIS A 94 0.13 -15.39 12.09
C HIS A 94 1.08 -16.37 11.41
N GLY A 95 2.29 -16.44 11.93
CA GLY A 95 3.30 -17.33 11.40
C GLY A 95 4.67 -17.06 12.00
N LYS A 96 5.67 -17.60 11.34
CA LYS A 96 7.08 -17.40 11.61
C LYS A 96 7.72 -16.74 10.41
N ALA A 97 8.65 -15.83 10.65
CA ALA A 97 9.44 -15.19 9.61
C ALA A 97 10.91 -15.27 9.99
N TRP A 98 11.75 -15.47 8.98
CA TRP A 98 13.20 -15.41 9.08
C TRP A 98 13.70 -14.25 8.24
N GLY A 99 14.78 -13.64 8.68
CA GLY A 99 15.34 -12.47 8.02
C GLY A 99 16.78 -12.22 8.41
N ILE A 100 17.43 -11.39 7.61
CA ILE A 100 18.81 -10.95 7.82
C ILE A 100 18.75 -9.57 8.47
N VAL A 101 19.60 -9.34 9.48
CA VAL A 101 19.72 -8.04 10.11
C VAL A 101 20.59 -7.12 9.25
N HIS A 102 20.10 -5.90 9.03
CA HIS A 102 20.82 -4.82 8.40
C HIS A 102 21.00 -3.70 9.43
N LYS A 103 22.24 -3.32 9.68
CA LYS A 103 22.57 -2.17 10.52
C LYS A 103 22.63 -0.93 9.63
N ASP A 104 22.21 0.19 10.18
CA ASP A 104 22.22 1.52 9.55
C ASP A 104 21.15 1.81 8.48
N GLY A 105 20.16 0.91 8.34
CA GLY A 105 18.90 1.21 7.67
C GLY A 105 18.93 1.02 6.16
#